data_AF-A0AAV3IB05-F1
#
_entry.id   AF-A0AAV3IB05-F1
#
_cell.length_a   1.000
_cell.length_b   1.000
_cell.length_c   1.000
_cell.angle_alpha   90.00
_cell.angle_beta   90.00
_cell.angle_gamma   90.00
#
_symmetry.space_group_name_H-M   'P 1'
#
loop_
_entity.id
_entity.type
_entity.pdbx_description
1 polymer ?
#
loop_
_entity_poly.entity_id
_entity_poly.type
_entity_poly.pdbx_seq_one_letter_code
_entity_poly.pdbx_strand_id
1 'polypeptide(L)'
;MKAQLIYPEYDQVIVSRELEKVEQDIESSKDILKGIVDALDDKKQLLKELSDELYSISDREKYLSLLIERFSLLKDQYFIDLQRIDVVSQANFYLNNFADIYCEFCNTPQKKENEISYDDCFLSCNAEKLKIKSQLKGLIESIGSNVREHELIMLRKNDVNEIYQSEKSDFKTLEDKNIKQYIHLLNHFMNIKTIF
;
A
#
# COMPACT_ATOMS: atom_id res chain seq x y z
N MET A 1 15.45 60.09 67.72
CA MET A 1 15.51 58.63 67.88
C MET A 1 15.72 58.02 66.50
N LYS A 2 16.87 57.38 66.25
CA LYS A 2 17.11 56.67 64.99
C LYS A 2 16.46 55.29 65.09
N ALA A 3 15.52 54.99 64.21
CA ALA A 3 14.98 53.65 64.09
C ALA A 3 16.12 52.72 63.64
N GLN A 4 16.50 51.77 64.51
CA GLN A 4 17.35 50.66 64.11
C GLN A 4 16.51 49.77 63.19
N LEU A 5 16.88 49.72 61.92
CA LEU A 5 16.38 48.71 61.00
C LEU A 5 16.93 47.36 61.47
N ILE A 6 16.07 46.56 62.09
CA ILE A 6 16.37 45.16 62.39
C ILE A 6 16.17 44.41 61.08
N TYR A 7 17.26 44.06 60.41
CA TYR A 7 17.21 43.09 59.34
C TYR A 7 16.97 41.70 59.96
N PRO A 8 16.04 40.89 59.43
CA PRO A 8 15.96 39.49 59.82
C PRO A 8 17.31 38.83 59.52
N GLU A 9 17.91 38.18 60.51
CA GLU A 9 19.03 37.27 60.24
C GLU A 9 18.47 36.08 59.45
N TYR A 10 18.73 36.05 58.15
CA TYR A 10 18.47 34.88 57.34
C TYR A 10 19.45 33.79 57.77
N ASP A 11 18.93 32.65 58.21
CA ASP A 11 19.75 31.48 58.48
C ASP A 11 20.29 30.94 57.15
N GLN A 12 21.51 31.32 56.83
CA GLN A 12 22.22 30.95 55.60
C GLN A 12 22.29 29.42 55.42
N VAL A 13 22.25 28.65 56.51
CA VAL A 13 22.25 27.18 56.49
C VAL A 13 20.90 26.64 56.01
N ILE A 14 19.79 27.27 56.40
CA ILE A 14 18.44 26.89 55.95
C ILE A 14 18.29 27.17 54.46
N VAL A 15 18.68 28.38 54.02
CA VAL A 15 18.60 28.78 52.61
C VAL A 15 19.45 27.86 51.71
N SER A 16 20.67 27.52 52.14
CA SER A 16 21.56 26.64 51.38
C SER A 16 20.98 25.23 51.24
N ARG A 17 20.40 24.68 52.32
CA ARG A 17 19.77 23.36 52.29
C ARG A 17 18.53 23.32 51.39
N GLU A 18 17.76 24.40 51.35
CA GLU A 18 16.59 24.46 50.47
C GLU A 18 16.99 24.63 49.00
N LEU A 19 18.07 25.39 48.71
CA LEU A 19 18.67 25.44 47.37
C LEU A 19 19.13 24.06 46.89
N GLU A 20 19.84 23.29 47.72
CA GLU A 20 20.28 21.92 47.37
C GLU A 20 19.10 21.00 47.03
N LYS A 21 17.99 21.10 47.79
CA LYS A 21 16.77 20.33 47.49
C LYS A 21 16.17 20.72 46.14
N VAL A 22 16.06 22.01 45.87
CA VAL A 22 15.53 22.51 44.60
C VAL A 22 16.41 22.07 43.43
N GLU A 23 17.74 22.11 43.57
CA GLU A 23 18.65 21.59 42.56
C GLU A 23 18.47 20.09 42.30
N GLN A 24 18.28 19.29 43.35
CA GLN A 24 18.02 17.86 43.22
C GLN A 24 16.66 17.57 42.56
N ASP A 25 15.62 18.34 42.90
CA ASP A 25 14.29 18.24 42.30
C ASP A 25 14.31 18.64 40.81
N ILE A 26 15.12 19.65 40.45
CA ILE A 26 15.34 20.05 39.05
C ILE A 26 16.01 18.92 38.25
N GLU A 27 17.11 18.34 38.77
CA GLU A 27 17.85 17.32 38.02
C GLU A 27 17.02 16.03 37.87
N SER A 28 16.33 15.60 38.93
CA SER A 28 15.43 14.44 38.83
C SER A 28 14.28 14.66 37.85
N SER A 29 13.71 15.87 37.82
CA SER A 29 12.67 16.22 36.86
C SER A 29 13.21 16.18 35.43
N LYS A 30 14.39 16.72 35.19
CA LYS A 30 15.06 16.72 33.88
C LYS A 30 15.31 15.30 33.37
N ASP A 31 15.72 14.37 34.22
CA ASP A 31 15.87 12.96 33.86
C ASP A 31 14.53 12.33 33.46
N ILE A 32 13.45 12.63 34.19
CA ILE A 32 12.09 12.18 33.83
C ILE A 32 11.68 12.74 32.46
N LEU A 33 11.90 14.03 32.22
CA LEU A 33 11.55 14.65 30.93
C LEU A 33 12.32 14.03 29.79
N LYS A 34 13.61 13.74 29.99
CA LYS A 34 14.44 13.10 28.96
C LYS A 34 13.91 11.70 28.62
N GLY A 35 13.61 10.87 29.62
CA GLY A 35 13.04 9.54 29.39
C GLY A 35 11.69 9.59 28.68
N ILE A 36 10.87 10.60 28.96
CA ILE A 36 9.60 10.85 28.26
C ILE A 36 9.83 11.21 26.79
N VAL A 37 10.78 12.10 26.51
CA VAL A 37 11.11 12.53 25.15
C VAL A 37 11.63 11.35 24.34
N ASP A 38 12.55 10.57 24.90
CA ASP A 38 13.10 9.38 24.24
C ASP A 38 11.99 8.38 23.89
N ALA A 39 11.05 8.11 24.81
CA ALA A 39 9.91 7.22 24.55
C ALA A 39 8.93 7.75 23.49
N LEU A 40 8.73 9.07 23.41
CA LEU A 40 7.91 9.70 22.37
C LEU A 40 8.58 9.59 21.00
N ASP A 41 9.89 9.82 20.94
CA ASP A 41 10.66 9.74 19.70
C ASP A 41 10.69 8.30 19.15
N ASP A 42 10.87 7.30 20.01
CA ASP A 42 10.81 5.88 19.63
C ASP A 42 9.44 5.51 19.03
N LYS A 43 8.34 5.91 19.67
CA LYS A 43 6.98 5.65 19.17
C LYS A 43 6.71 6.40 17.86
N LYS A 44 7.20 7.64 17.73
CA LYS A 44 7.07 8.44 16.50
C LYS A 44 7.82 7.79 15.34
N GLN A 45 9.01 7.25 15.60
CA GLN A 45 9.80 6.52 14.61
C GLN A 45 9.07 5.24 14.16
N LEU A 46 8.54 4.44 15.09
CA LEU A 46 7.73 3.27 14.77
C LEU A 46 6.50 3.61 13.91
N LEU A 47 5.78 4.68 14.26
CA LEU A 47 4.63 5.13 13.47
C LEU A 47 5.00 5.54 12.05
N LYS A 48 6.17 6.12 11.87
CA LYS A 48 6.69 6.46 10.55
C LYS A 48 7.01 5.20 9.74
N GLU A 49 7.69 4.23 10.34
CA GLU A 49 8.02 2.95 9.70
C GLU A 49 6.76 2.20 9.25
N LEU A 50 5.75 2.11 10.12
CA LEU A 50 4.46 1.50 9.79
C LEU A 50 3.72 2.27 8.67
N SER A 51 3.77 3.59 8.69
CA SER A 51 3.18 4.43 7.63
C SER A 51 3.87 4.22 6.28
N ASP A 52 5.19 4.13 6.28
CA ASP A 52 5.99 3.89 5.07
C ASP A 52 5.72 2.46 4.53
N GLU A 53 5.60 1.47 5.42
CA GLU A 53 5.21 0.11 5.05
C GLU A 53 3.80 0.09 4.42
N LEU A 54 2.80 0.73 5.05
CA LEU A 54 1.44 0.82 4.50
C LEU A 54 1.41 1.46 3.11
N TYR A 55 2.22 2.50 2.90
CA TYR A 55 2.36 3.13 1.60
C TYR A 55 2.90 2.15 0.56
N SER A 56 3.97 1.43 0.88
CA SER A 56 4.57 0.43 -0.03
C SER A 56 3.61 -0.72 -0.38
N ILE A 57 2.86 -1.20 0.61
CA ILE A 57 1.85 -2.25 0.45
C ILE A 57 0.71 -1.76 -0.46
N SER A 58 0.23 -0.54 -0.24
CA SER A 58 -0.82 0.09 -1.05
C SER A 58 -0.42 0.26 -2.51
N ASP A 59 0.82 0.64 -2.78
CA ASP A 59 1.32 0.75 -4.15
C ASP A 59 1.43 -0.63 -4.83
N ARG A 60 1.87 -1.67 -4.11
CA ARG A 60 1.89 -3.03 -4.63
C ARG A 60 0.48 -3.58 -4.91
N GLU A 61 -0.47 -3.33 -4.01
CA GLU A 61 -1.88 -3.70 -4.18
C GLU A 61 -2.47 -3.09 -5.46
N LYS A 62 -2.29 -1.79 -5.67
CA LYS A 62 -2.74 -1.09 -6.89
C LYS A 62 -2.10 -1.69 -8.14
N TYR A 63 -0.79 -1.95 -8.10
CA TYR A 63 -0.08 -2.57 -9.21
C TYR A 63 -0.67 -3.94 -9.57
N LEU A 64 -0.92 -4.79 -8.57
CA LEU A 64 -1.51 -6.11 -8.80
C LEU A 64 -2.94 -6.02 -9.33
N SER A 65 -3.76 -5.13 -8.77
CA SER A 65 -5.11 -4.86 -9.28
C SER A 65 -5.10 -4.49 -10.77
N LEU A 66 -4.24 -3.56 -11.17
CA LEU A 66 -4.08 -3.16 -12.58
C LEU A 66 -3.58 -4.31 -13.46
N LEU A 67 -2.66 -5.14 -12.95
CA LEU A 67 -2.12 -6.26 -13.70
C LEU A 67 -3.18 -7.35 -13.94
N ILE A 68 -3.98 -7.65 -12.92
CA ILE A 68 -5.12 -8.58 -13.00
C ILE A 68 -6.13 -8.10 -14.04
N GLU A 69 -6.48 -6.82 -14.02
CA GLU A 69 -7.41 -6.21 -14.98
C GLU A 69 -6.87 -6.34 -16.41
N ARG A 70 -5.61 -5.92 -16.65
CA ARG A 70 -4.98 -6.00 -17.98
C ARG A 70 -4.91 -7.43 -18.50
N PHE A 71 -4.54 -8.38 -17.65
CA PHE A 71 -4.45 -9.78 -18.06
C PHE A 71 -5.83 -10.38 -18.32
N SER A 72 -6.85 -9.96 -17.57
CA SER A 72 -8.23 -10.39 -17.81
C SER A 72 -8.75 -9.89 -19.16
N LEU A 73 -8.46 -8.63 -19.52
CA LEU A 73 -8.79 -8.09 -20.84
C LEU A 73 -8.07 -8.85 -21.96
N LEU A 74 -6.78 -9.16 -21.79
CA LEU A 74 -6.02 -9.94 -22.76
C LEU A 74 -6.58 -11.37 -22.92
N LYS A 75 -7.02 -11.98 -21.82
CA LYS A 75 -7.66 -13.30 -21.82
C LYS A 75 -8.94 -13.27 -22.66
N ASP A 76 -9.77 -12.24 -22.47
CA ASP A 76 -11.00 -12.08 -23.24
C ASP A 76 -10.71 -11.85 -24.73
N GLN A 77 -9.65 -11.09 -25.06
CA GLN A 77 -9.20 -10.92 -26.44
C GLN A 77 -8.77 -12.25 -27.09
N TYR A 78 -8.05 -13.10 -26.36
CA TYR A 78 -7.68 -14.43 -26.88
C TYR A 78 -8.90 -15.32 -27.17
N PHE A 79 -9.98 -15.23 -26.38
CA PHE A 79 -11.22 -15.94 -26.68
C PHE A 79 -11.87 -15.43 -27.97
N ILE A 80 -11.86 -14.11 -28.20
CA ILE A 80 -12.35 -13.51 -29.44
C ILE A 80 -11.49 -13.98 -30.63
N ASP A 81 -10.17 -14.00 -30.48
CA ASP A 81 -9.28 -14.42 -31.55
C ASP A 81 -9.45 -15.90 -31.91
N LEU A 82 -9.71 -16.78 -30.94
CA LEU A 82 -10.06 -18.17 -31.21
C LEU A 82 -11.34 -18.28 -32.07
N GLN A 83 -12.39 -17.51 -31.73
CA GLN A 83 -13.62 -17.46 -32.51
C GLN A 83 -13.38 -16.92 -33.93
N ARG A 84 -12.54 -15.88 -34.07
CA ARG A 84 -12.16 -15.34 -35.37
C ARG A 84 -11.47 -16.37 -36.25
N ILE A 85 -10.56 -17.16 -35.69
CA ILE A 85 -9.87 -18.22 -36.45
C ILE A 85 -10.87 -19.32 -36.85
N ASP A 86 -11.84 -19.67 -36.00
CA ASP A 86 -12.93 -20.57 -36.38
C ASP A 86 -13.71 -20.04 -37.59
N VAL A 87 -14.08 -18.76 -37.58
CA VAL A 87 -14.79 -18.11 -38.70
C VAL A 87 -13.95 -18.10 -39.97
N VAL A 88 -12.65 -17.78 -39.89
CA VAL A 88 -11.75 -17.79 -41.05
C VAL A 88 -11.67 -19.19 -41.67
N SER A 89 -11.51 -20.21 -40.84
CA SER A 89 -11.44 -21.60 -41.29
C SER A 89 -12.73 -22.04 -41.99
N GLN A 90 -13.90 -21.69 -41.42
CA GLN A 90 -15.21 -21.99 -42.03
C GLN A 90 -15.45 -21.22 -43.33
N ALA A 91 -15.12 -19.92 -43.36
CA ALA A 91 -15.26 -19.10 -44.55
C ALA A 91 -14.43 -19.68 -45.71
N ASN A 92 -13.19 -20.09 -45.43
CA ASN A 92 -12.33 -20.69 -46.43
C ASN A 92 -12.85 -22.06 -46.90
N PHE A 93 -13.45 -22.86 -46.02
CA PHE A 93 -14.17 -24.07 -46.43
C PHE A 93 -15.26 -23.75 -47.45
N TYR A 94 -16.15 -22.81 -47.14
CA TYR A 94 -17.26 -22.46 -48.02
C TYR A 94 -16.76 -21.88 -49.36
N LEU A 95 -15.80 -20.96 -49.34
CA LEU A 95 -15.24 -20.37 -50.55
C LEU A 95 -14.63 -21.41 -51.50
N ASN A 96 -14.01 -22.47 -50.97
CA ASN A 96 -13.44 -23.57 -51.75
C ASN A 96 -14.49 -24.61 -52.20
N ASN A 97 -15.64 -24.71 -51.53
CA ASN A 97 -16.66 -25.71 -51.84
C ASN A 97 -17.86 -25.16 -52.62
N PHE A 98 -17.98 -23.84 -52.78
CA PHE A 98 -19.01 -23.26 -53.65
C PHE A 98 -18.70 -23.54 -55.12
N ALA A 99 -19.65 -24.20 -55.79
CA ALA A 99 -19.60 -24.51 -57.21
C ALA A 99 -19.25 -23.30 -58.10
N ASP A 100 -18.68 -23.59 -59.27
CA ASP A 100 -18.44 -22.60 -60.32
C ASP A 100 -19.73 -21.85 -60.62
N ILE A 101 -19.68 -20.54 -60.52
CA ILE A 101 -20.79 -19.68 -60.89
C ILE A 101 -20.70 -19.50 -62.40
N TYR A 102 -21.67 -20.05 -63.12
CA TYR A 102 -21.79 -19.83 -64.56
C TYR A 102 -22.48 -18.50 -64.81
N CYS A 103 -21.99 -17.73 -65.78
CA CYS A 103 -22.69 -16.52 -66.21
C CYS A 103 -24.06 -16.90 -66.81
N GLU A 104 -25.14 -16.36 -66.27
CA GLU A 104 -26.52 -16.64 -66.71
C GLU A 104 -26.78 -16.26 -68.18
N PHE A 105 -25.94 -15.41 -68.78
CA PHE A 105 -26.12 -14.89 -70.14
C PHE A 105 -25.25 -15.59 -71.20
N CYS A 106 -24.04 -16.01 -70.86
CA CYS A 106 -23.11 -16.63 -71.81
C CYS A 106 -22.61 -18.02 -71.38
N ASN A 107 -23.10 -18.53 -70.25
CA ASN A 107 -22.77 -19.82 -69.66
C ASN A 107 -21.26 -20.07 -69.49
N THR A 108 -20.48 -19.00 -69.42
CA THR A 108 -19.04 -19.09 -69.20
C THR A 108 -18.79 -19.22 -67.70
N PRO A 109 -17.99 -20.20 -67.24
CA PRO A 109 -17.65 -20.34 -65.84
C PRO A 109 -16.83 -19.13 -65.38
N GLN A 110 -17.27 -18.48 -64.31
CA GLN A 110 -16.43 -17.51 -63.61
C GLN A 110 -15.33 -18.27 -62.87
N LYS A 111 -14.09 -18.20 -63.36
CA LYS A 111 -12.94 -18.76 -62.65
C LYS A 111 -12.83 -18.09 -61.27
N LYS A 112 -12.96 -18.87 -60.21
CA LYS A 112 -12.45 -18.49 -58.90
C LYS A 112 -10.97 -18.84 -58.85
N GLU A 113 -10.11 -17.83 -58.89
CA GLU A 113 -8.73 -18.00 -58.43
C GLU A 113 -8.75 -17.94 -56.89
N ASN A 114 -9.09 -19.06 -56.25
CA ASN A 114 -8.79 -19.20 -54.83
C ASN A 114 -7.29 -19.46 -54.72
N GLU A 115 -6.51 -18.45 -54.33
CA GLU A 115 -5.06 -18.56 -54.17
C GLU A 115 -4.65 -19.50 -53.01
N ILE A 116 -5.56 -19.79 -52.08
CA ILE A 116 -5.27 -20.53 -50.84
C ILE A 116 -6.10 -21.83 -50.77
N SER A 117 -5.40 -22.96 -50.68
CA SER A 117 -6.01 -24.28 -50.46
C SER A 117 -6.75 -24.37 -49.13
N TYR A 118 -7.88 -25.09 -49.10
CA TYR A 118 -8.61 -25.37 -47.86
C TYR A 118 -7.74 -26.04 -46.82
N ASP A 119 -7.02 -27.09 -47.20
CA ASP A 119 -6.23 -27.90 -46.29
C ASP A 119 -5.11 -27.08 -45.64
N ASP A 120 -4.42 -26.23 -46.41
CA ASP A 120 -3.35 -25.36 -45.92
C ASP A 120 -3.88 -24.31 -44.93
N CYS A 121 -5.02 -23.69 -45.25
CA CYS A 121 -5.68 -22.74 -44.36
C CYS A 121 -6.15 -23.43 -43.07
N PHE A 122 -6.73 -24.63 -43.17
CA PHE A 122 -7.21 -25.40 -42.03
C PHE A 122 -6.07 -25.80 -41.09
N LEU A 123 -4.96 -26.31 -41.64
CA LEU A 123 -3.76 -26.66 -40.87
C LEU A 123 -3.17 -25.43 -40.18
N SER A 124 -3.07 -24.30 -40.89
CA SER A 124 -2.56 -23.04 -40.33
C SER A 124 -3.46 -22.51 -39.21
N CYS A 125 -4.77 -22.52 -39.41
CA CYS A 125 -5.75 -22.13 -38.39
C CYS A 125 -5.65 -23.00 -37.14
N ASN A 126 -5.49 -24.31 -37.29
CA ASN A 126 -5.33 -25.23 -36.16
C ASN A 126 -4.02 -25.01 -35.40
N ALA A 127 -2.92 -24.77 -36.11
CA ALA A 127 -1.64 -24.45 -35.49
C ALA A 127 -1.74 -23.17 -34.64
N GLU A 128 -2.35 -22.10 -35.18
CA GLU A 128 -2.50 -20.84 -34.45
C GLU A 128 -3.45 -21.00 -33.26
N LYS A 129 -4.56 -21.74 -33.39
CA LYS A 129 -5.44 -22.08 -32.26
C LYS A 129 -4.68 -22.79 -31.13
N LEU A 130 -3.81 -23.75 -31.45
CA LEU A 130 -3.02 -24.46 -30.44
C LEU A 130 -2.06 -23.52 -29.71
N LYS A 131 -1.42 -22.61 -30.45
CA LYS A 131 -0.54 -21.59 -29.88
C LYS A 131 -1.29 -20.65 -28.94
N ILE A 132 -2.42 -20.09 -29.37
CA ILE A 132 -3.26 -19.23 -28.53
C ILE A 132 -3.75 -19.98 -27.28
N LYS A 133 -4.19 -21.24 -27.41
CA LYS A 133 -4.60 -22.06 -26.25
C LYS A 133 -3.46 -22.26 -25.25
N SER A 134 -2.24 -22.48 -25.73
CA SER A 134 -1.06 -22.59 -24.86
C SER A 134 -0.76 -21.29 -24.13
N GLN A 135 -0.80 -20.15 -24.83
CA GLN A 135 -0.60 -18.82 -24.24
C GLN A 135 -1.71 -18.48 -23.22
N LEU A 136 -2.96 -18.82 -23.55
CA LEU A 136 -4.12 -18.61 -22.69
C LEU A 136 -4.00 -19.38 -21.38
N LYS A 137 -3.49 -20.62 -21.42
CA LYS A 137 -3.23 -21.41 -20.21
C LYS A 137 -2.26 -20.69 -19.28
N GLY A 138 -1.10 -20.25 -19.79
CA GLY A 138 -0.11 -19.52 -19.00
C GLY A 138 -0.65 -18.18 -18.48
N LEU A 139 -1.48 -17.50 -19.26
CA LEU A 139 -2.15 -16.26 -18.83
C LEU A 139 -3.12 -16.50 -17.68
N ILE A 140 -3.96 -17.53 -17.75
CA ILE A 140 -4.91 -17.90 -16.68
C ILE A 140 -4.16 -18.24 -15.39
N GLU A 141 -3.07 -19.02 -15.49
CA GLU A 141 -2.21 -19.35 -14.35
C GLU A 141 -1.60 -18.08 -13.73
N SER A 142 -1.14 -17.15 -14.57
CA SER A 142 -0.58 -15.87 -14.12
C SER A 142 -1.62 -14.98 -13.44
N ILE A 143 -2.83 -14.89 -13.99
CA ILE A 143 -3.95 -14.18 -13.34
C ILE A 143 -4.23 -14.80 -11.97
N GLY A 144 -4.36 -16.12 -11.88
CA GLY A 144 -4.60 -16.80 -10.62
C GLY A 144 -3.47 -16.65 -9.59
N SER A 145 -2.23 -16.52 -10.04
CA SER A 145 -1.09 -16.18 -9.17
C SER A 145 -1.22 -14.75 -8.63
N ASN A 146 -1.50 -13.78 -9.50
CA ASN A 146 -1.63 -12.38 -9.11
C ASN A 146 -2.80 -12.14 -8.16
N VAL A 147 -3.94 -12.81 -8.38
CA VAL A 147 -5.12 -12.73 -7.49
C VAL A 147 -4.78 -13.24 -6.08
N ARG A 148 -4.10 -14.39 -5.97
CA ARG A 148 -3.67 -14.91 -4.67
C ARG A 148 -2.68 -13.97 -3.98
N GLU A 149 -1.73 -13.41 -4.72
CA GLU A 149 -0.80 -12.43 -4.15
C GLU A 149 -1.54 -11.18 -3.67
N HIS A 150 -2.52 -10.70 -4.45
CA HIS A 150 -3.34 -9.55 -4.09
C HIS A 150 -4.12 -9.78 -2.79
N GLU A 151 -4.72 -10.96 -2.62
CA GLU A 151 -5.41 -11.36 -1.38
C GLU A 151 -4.47 -11.37 -0.18
N LEU A 152 -3.27 -11.94 -0.31
CA LEU A 152 -2.26 -11.95 0.75
C LEU A 152 -1.80 -10.55 1.14
N ILE A 153 -1.64 -9.66 0.15
CA ILE A 153 -1.27 -8.26 0.37
C ILE A 153 -2.38 -7.51 1.08
N MET A 154 -3.64 -7.74 0.74
CA MET A 154 -4.76 -7.12 1.45
C MET A 154 -4.84 -7.56 2.91
N LEU A 155 -4.60 -8.84 3.20
CA LEU A 155 -4.51 -9.32 4.58
C LEU A 155 -3.39 -8.61 5.34
N ARG A 156 -2.17 -8.61 4.79
CA ARG A 156 -1.03 -7.92 5.40
C ARG A 156 -1.30 -6.43 5.61
N LYS A 157 -1.95 -5.76 4.65
CA LYS A 157 -2.32 -4.35 4.74
C LYS A 157 -3.22 -4.10 5.94
N ASN A 158 -4.20 -4.98 6.17
CA ASN A 158 -5.11 -4.87 7.30
C ASN A 158 -4.37 -5.07 8.62
N ASP A 159 -3.53 -6.10 8.73
CA ASP A 159 -2.73 -6.37 9.92
C ASP A 159 -1.85 -5.17 10.30
N VAL A 160 -1.09 -4.64 9.33
CA VAL A 160 -0.21 -3.47 9.55
C VAL A 160 -1.03 -2.23 9.90
N ASN A 161 -2.21 -2.05 9.27
CA ASN A 161 -3.07 -0.91 9.56
C ASN A 161 -3.66 -0.99 10.98
N GLU A 162 -4.06 -2.18 11.44
CA GLU A 162 -4.51 -2.38 12.82
C GLU A 162 -3.43 -2.02 13.83
N ILE A 163 -2.19 -2.49 13.60
CA ILE A 163 -1.03 -2.14 14.43
C ILE A 163 -0.81 -0.62 14.40
N TYR A 164 -0.80 0.00 13.22
CA TYR A 164 -0.63 1.44 13.08
C TYR A 164 -1.70 2.24 13.85
N GLN A 165 -2.97 1.86 13.78
CA GLN A 165 -4.03 2.57 14.51
C GLN A 165 -3.87 2.39 16.03
N SER A 166 -3.51 1.19 16.49
CA SER A 166 -3.25 0.91 17.91
C SER A 166 -2.09 1.77 18.42
N GLU A 167 -0.95 1.73 17.74
CA GLU A 167 0.24 2.50 18.08
C GLU A 167 -0.01 4.01 18.06
N LYS A 168 -0.84 4.47 17.12
CA LYS A 168 -1.22 5.90 17.01
C LYS A 168 -2.09 6.34 18.17
N SER A 169 -2.97 5.47 18.65
CA SER A 169 -3.79 5.71 19.85
C SER A 169 -2.92 5.75 21.10
N ASP A 170 -1.97 4.81 21.21
CA ASP A 170 -1.02 4.75 22.32
C ASP A 170 -0.13 5.99 22.37
N PHE A 171 0.40 6.42 21.22
CA PHE A 171 1.20 7.64 21.11
C PHE A 171 0.45 8.87 21.62
N LYS A 172 -0.81 9.07 21.19
CA LYS A 172 -1.65 10.18 21.69
C LYS A 172 -1.88 10.10 23.18
N THR A 173 -2.15 8.91 23.70
CA THR A 173 -2.37 8.70 25.14
C THR A 173 -1.10 9.00 25.94
N LEU A 174 0.07 8.63 25.42
CA LEU A 174 1.36 8.92 26.02
C LEU A 174 1.62 10.44 26.01
N GLU A 175 1.43 11.09 24.87
CA GLU A 175 1.54 12.55 24.69
C GLU A 175 0.67 13.30 25.71
N ASP A 176 -0.61 12.92 25.83
CA ASP A 176 -1.55 13.52 26.78
C ASP A 176 -1.15 13.31 28.26
N LYS A 177 -0.72 12.10 28.62
CA LYS A 177 -0.24 11.78 29.98
C LYS A 177 1.01 12.60 30.32
N ASN A 178 1.92 12.71 29.37
CA ASN A 178 3.17 13.45 29.52
C ASN A 178 2.88 14.94 29.69
N ILE A 179 2.00 15.54 28.87
CA ILE A 179 1.56 16.94 29.03
C ILE A 179 1.03 17.21 30.44
N LYS A 180 0.23 16.30 31.00
CA LYS A 180 -0.27 16.43 32.38
C LYS A 180 0.86 16.38 33.41
N GLN A 181 1.85 15.51 33.23
CA GLN A 181 3.03 15.44 34.10
C GLN A 181 3.88 16.72 34.01
N TYR A 182 4.12 17.24 32.81
CA TYR A 182 4.80 18.51 32.60
C TYR A 182 4.11 19.67 33.32
N ILE A 183 2.77 19.76 33.23
CA ILE A 183 1.98 20.79 33.93
C ILE A 183 2.13 20.65 35.45
N HIS A 184 2.07 19.43 35.98
CA HIS A 184 2.24 19.18 37.41
C HIS A 184 3.64 19.61 37.90
N LEU A 185 4.69 19.25 37.16
CA LEU A 185 6.08 19.66 37.44
C LEU A 185 6.22 21.18 37.41
N LEU A 186 5.68 21.84 36.39
CA LEU A 186 5.67 23.31 36.29
C LEU A 186 4.98 23.97 37.48
N ASN A 187 3.81 23.47 37.89
CA ASN A 187 3.09 23.97 39.05
C ASN A 187 3.88 23.76 40.35
N HIS A 188 4.55 22.62 40.50
CA HIS A 188 5.42 22.34 41.64
C HIS A 188 6.56 23.37 41.74
N PHE A 189 7.28 23.61 40.64
CA PHE A 189 8.35 24.62 40.60
C PHE A 189 7.85 26.05 40.81
N MET A 190 6.67 26.39 40.29
CA MET A 190 6.04 27.70 40.51
C MET A 190 5.64 27.92 41.98
N ASN A 191 5.14 26.87 42.64
CA ASN A 191 4.82 26.94 44.08
C ASN A 191 6.07 27.15 44.94
N ILE A 192 7.19 26.49 44.60
CA ILE A 192 8.47 26.71 45.24
C ILE A 192 8.89 28.19 45.09
N LYS A 193 8.77 28.76 43.89
CA LYS A 193 9.09 30.17 43.63
C LYS A 193 8.24 31.17 44.43
N THR A 194 7.00 30.83 44.78
CA THR A 194 6.14 31.70 45.60
C THR A 194 6.42 31.62 47.10
N ILE A 195 7.16 30.61 47.56
CA ILE A 195 7.52 30.41 48.97
C ILE A 195 8.83 31.14 49.32
N PHE A 196 9.68 31.41 48.33
CA PHE A 196 10.90 32.25 48.43
C PHE A 196 10.65 33.68 47.94
#